data_AF-A0A1H9TC45-F1
#
_entry.id   AF-A0A1H9TC45-F1
#
_cell.length_a   1.000
_cell.length_b   1.000
_cell.length_c   1.000
_cell.angle_alpha   90.00
_cell.angle_beta   90.00
_cell.angle_gamma   90.00
#
_symmetry.space_group_name_H-M   'P 1'
#
loop_
_entity.id
_entity.type
_entity.pdbx_description
1 polymer ?
#
loop_
_entity_poly.entity_id
_entity_poly.type
_entity_poly.pdbx_seq_one_letter_code
_entity_poly.pdbx_strand_id
1 'polypeptide(L)'
;MSTAISTMVRRHRRRRVPVGSIICAVVLLVVFLLPLLYLLNTAIKSNAEFFSSPGSLVHHPMWGNFFHAWQQGGFGHYLLNSVLYTAAGAGMGTLLAFLLGFPVARGYLKWLIPIEGVVGV
;
A
#
# COMPACT_ATOMS: atom_id res chain seq x y z
N MET A 1 8.53 -1.79 55.59
CA MET A 1 9.59 -1.49 54.60
C MET A 1 9.92 -2.76 53.81
N SER A 2 9.05 -3.21 52.91
CA SER A 2 9.30 -4.39 52.06
C SER A 2 8.34 -4.39 50.88
N THR A 3 8.79 -3.95 49.70
CA THR A 3 8.23 -4.42 48.41
C THR A 3 9.27 -4.18 47.32
N ALA A 4 9.94 -5.25 46.91
CA ALA A 4 10.94 -5.26 45.86
C ALA A 4 10.30 -4.92 44.51
N ILE A 5 10.63 -3.75 43.98
CA ILE A 5 10.32 -3.34 42.61
C ILE A 5 11.33 -4.06 41.71
N SER A 6 11.04 -5.31 41.36
CA SER A 6 11.76 -6.06 40.34
C SER A 6 11.35 -5.52 38.97
N THR A 7 12.05 -4.49 38.48
CA THR A 7 11.95 -4.01 37.11
C THR A 7 12.48 -5.09 36.16
N MET A 8 11.59 -5.94 35.66
CA MET A 8 11.89 -6.81 34.53
C MET A 8 12.11 -5.94 33.28
N VAL A 9 13.38 -5.62 33.00
CA VAL A 9 13.82 -5.14 31.70
C VAL A 9 13.56 -6.27 30.70
N ARG A 10 12.45 -6.16 29.95
CA ARG A 10 12.10 -7.06 28.85
C ARG A 10 13.19 -6.91 27.78
N ARG A 11 14.23 -7.76 27.83
CA ARG A 11 15.23 -7.86 26.76
C ARG A 11 14.47 -8.10 25.46
N HIS A 12 14.52 -7.15 24.53
CA HIS A 12 14.12 -7.36 23.15
C HIS A 12 15.03 -8.44 22.56
N ARG A 13 14.61 -9.71 22.69
CA ARG A 13 15.31 -10.83 22.08
C ARG A 13 15.24 -10.60 20.57
N ARG A 14 16.36 -10.23 19.94
CA ARG A 14 16.46 -10.11 18.47
C ARG A 14 15.99 -11.46 17.89
N ARG A 15 14.78 -11.50 17.35
CA ARG A 15 14.29 -12.66 16.61
C ARG A 15 15.22 -12.81 15.41
N ARG A 16 15.94 -13.92 15.32
CA ARG A 16 16.67 -14.25 14.08
C ARG A 16 15.63 -14.50 13.01
N VAL A 17 15.68 -13.72 11.93
CA VAL A 17 14.85 -13.97 10.75
C VAL A 17 15.31 -15.29 10.12
N PRO A 18 14.41 -16.28 9.94
CA PRO A 18 14.79 -17.53 9.32
C PRO A 18 15.21 -17.27 7.87
N VAL A 19 16.29 -17.93 7.41
CA VAL A 19 16.78 -17.79 6.03
C VAL A 19 15.67 -18.10 5.01
N GLY A 20 14.80 -19.06 5.34
CA GLY A 20 13.62 -19.39 4.53
C GLY A 20 12.68 -18.19 4.30
N SER A 21 12.45 -17.33 5.30
CA SER A 21 11.59 -16.14 5.08
C SER A 21 12.24 -15.12 4.15
N ILE A 22 13.57 -15.00 4.18
CA ILE A 22 14.30 -14.11 3.27
C ILE A 22 14.22 -14.64 1.84
N ILE A 23 14.45 -15.93 1.64
CA ILE A 23 14.34 -16.57 0.31
C ILE A 23 12.92 -16.40 -0.25
N CYS A 24 11.89 -16.68 0.54
CA CYS A 24 10.50 -16.46 0.12
C CYS A 24 10.22 -15.00 -0.25
N ALA A 25 10.73 -14.03 0.53
CA ALA A 25 10.57 -12.62 0.22
C ALA A 25 11.25 -12.22 -1.09
N VAL A 26 12.46 -12.74 -1.36
CA VAL A 26 13.19 -12.47 -2.62
C VAL A 26 12.46 -13.10 -3.81
N VAL A 27 11.95 -14.32 -3.68
CA VAL A 27 11.17 -14.96 -4.76
C VAL A 27 9.92 -14.14 -5.07
N LEU A 28 9.16 -13.74 -4.05
CA LEU A 28 7.99 -12.87 -4.23
C LEU A 28 8.38 -11.56 -4.91
N LEU A 29 9.44 -10.90 -4.44
CA LEU A 29 9.96 -9.68 -5.06
C LEU A 29 10.19 -9.87 -6.56
N VAL A 30 10.92 -10.92 -6.96
CA VAL A 30 11.22 -11.21 -8.38
C VAL A 30 9.94 -11.46 -9.17
N VAL A 31 9.02 -12.26 -8.64
CA VAL A 31 7.73 -12.57 -9.29
C VAL A 31 6.92 -11.30 -9.56
N PHE A 32 6.94 -10.33 -8.65
CA PHE A 32 6.24 -9.05 -8.85
C PHE A 32 7.03 -8.04 -9.69
N LEU A 33 8.36 -8.01 -9.58
CA LEU A 33 9.18 -7.04 -10.31
C LEU A 33 9.33 -7.39 -11.80
N LEU A 34 9.47 -8.66 -12.14
CA LEU A 34 9.67 -9.09 -13.52
C LEU A 34 8.60 -8.57 -14.50
N PRO A 35 7.29 -8.73 -14.25
CA PRO A 35 6.27 -8.20 -15.16
C PRO A 35 6.28 -6.66 -15.21
N LEU A 36 6.65 -5.99 -14.10
CA LEU A 36 6.76 -4.54 -14.05
C LEU A 36 7.93 -4.03 -14.91
N LEU A 37 9.08 -4.70 -14.83
CA LEU A 37 10.25 -4.40 -15.65
C LEU A 37 10.00 -4.70 -17.13
N TYR A 38 9.30 -5.81 -17.42
CA TYR A 38 8.87 -6.13 -18.77
C TYR A 38 7.95 -5.05 -19.34
N LEU A 39 6.95 -4.61 -18.56
CA LEU A 39 6.05 -3.52 -18.96
C LEU A 39 6.81 -2.21 -19.21
N LEU A 40 7.77 -1.87 -18.35
CA LEU A 40 8.59 -0.66 -18.53
C LEU A 40 9.45 -0.76 -19.80
N ASN A 41 10.02 -1.94 -20.07
CA ASN A 41 10.80 -2.20 -21.27
C ASN A 41 9.96 -2.06 -22.54
N THR A 42 8.73 -2.58 -22.55
CA THR A 42 7.84 -2.48 -23.71
C THR A 42 7.27 -1.08 -23.89
N ALA A 43 7.03 -0.33 -22.80
CA ALA A 43 6.51 1.04 -22.86
C ALA A 43 7.46 2.02 -23.59
N ILE A 44 8.78 1.75 -23.56
CA ILE A 44 9.80 2.57 -24.23
C ILE A 44 10.21 2.04 -25.61
N LYS A 45 9.62 0.93 -26.09
CA LYS A 45 9.89 0.39 -27.43
C LYS A 45 9.07 1.11 -28.50
N SER A 46 9.57 1.08 -29.74
CA SER A 46 8.72 1.40 -30.90
C SER A 46 7.74 0.27 -31.19
N ASN A 47 6.61 0.56 -31.86
CA ASN A 47 5.66 -0.48 -32.27
C ASN A 47 6.33 -1.55 -33.16
N ALA A 48 7.18 -1.14 -34.10
CA ALA A 48 7.90 -2.06 -35.00
C ALA A 48 8.86 -2.99 -34.23
N GLU A 49 9.57 -2.45 -33.25
CA GLU A 49 10.46 -3.22 -32.38
C GLU A 49 9.71 -4.20 -31.47
N PHE A 50 8.56 -3.76 -30.92
CA PHE A 50 7.69 -4.60 -30.10
C PHE A 50 7.13 -5.79 -30.89
N PHE A 51 6.65 -5.56 -32.12
CA PHE A 51 6.09 -6.64 -32.96
C PHE A 51 7.14 -7.58 -33.53
N SER A 52 8.36 -7.11 -33.79
CA SER A 52 9.46 -7.94 -34.29
C SER A 52 10.15 -8.75 -33.19
N SER A 53 10.32 -8.16 -31.99
CA SER A 53 11.00 -8.81 -30.86
C SER A 53 10.36 -8.41 -29.52
N PRO A 54 9.25 -9.07 -29.11
CA PRO A 54 8.55 -8.71 -27.88
C PRO A 54 9.42 -8.85 -26.62
N GLY A 55 10.19 -9.94 -26.53
CA GLY A 55 10.99 -10.30 -25.35
C GLY A 55 12.43 -9.78 -25.32
N SER A 56 12.88 -9.06 -26.35
CA SER A 56 14.23 -8.45 -26.37
C SER A 56 14.31 -7.27 -25.39
N LEU A 57 15.51 -6.84 -25.02
CA LEU A 57 15.67 -5.53 -24.39
C LEU A 57 15.53 -4.43 -25.46
N VAL A 58 15.10 -3.23 -25.05
CA VAL A 58 14.96 -2.11 -25.98
C VAL A 58 16.33 -1.71 -26.53
N HIS A 59 16.41 -1.51 -27.84
CA HIS A 59 17.59 -1.01 -28.52
C HIS A 59 17.57 0.51 -28.65
N HIS A 60 16.40 1.09 -28.97
CA HIS A 60 16.22 2.52 -29.18
C HIS A 60 15.08 3.07 -28.30
N PRO A 61 15.39 3.59 -27.10
CA PRO A 61 14.36 4.02 -26.15
C PRO A 61 13.59 5.25 -26.65
N MET A 62 12.27 5.11 -26.78
CA MET A 62 11.33 6.15 -27.20
C MET A 62 10.56 6.74 -26.01
N TRP A 63 11.17 7.68 -25.30
CA TRP A 63 10.54 8.39 -24.17
C TRP A 63 9.30 9.20 -24.57
N GLY A 64 9.19 9.60 -25.84
CA GLY A 64 8.02 10.30 -26.38
C GLY A 64 6.72 9.50 -26.25
N ASN A 65 6.79 8.18 -26.14
CA ASN A 65 5.62 7.31 -25.95
C ASN A 65 4.78 7.71 -24.73
N PHE A 66 5.42 8.14 -23.63
CA PHE A 66 4.71 8.58 -22.42
C PHE A 66 3.91 9.86 -22.67
N PHE A 67 4.50 10.83 -23.37
CA PHE A 67 3.83 12.10 -23.68
C PHE A 67 2.68 11.88 -24.68
N HIS A 68 2.90 11.07 -25.72
CA HIS A 68 1.85 10.71 -26.66
C HIS A 68 0.70 9.96 -25.98
N ALA A 69 1.01 8.96 -25.15
CA ALA A 69 -0.01 8.24 -24.39
C ALA A 69 -0.79 9.18 -23.45
N TRP A 70 -0.10 10.11 -22.78
CA TRP A 70 -0.72 11.08 -21.89
C TRP A 70 -1.74 11.97 -22.60
N GLN A 71 -1.37 12.50 -23.76
CA GLN A 71 -2.24 13.37 -24.55
C GLN A 71 -3.37 12.62 -25.24
N GLN A 72 -3.05 11.52 -25.95
CA GLN A 72 -4.04 10.74 -26.69
C GLN A 72 -5.06 10.07 -25.77
N GLY A 73 -4.61 9.62 -24.60
CA GLY A 73 -5.48 8.99 -23.61
C GLY A 73 -6.28 9.97 -22.75
N GLY A 74 -6.11 11.29 -22.91
CA GLY A 74 -6.80 12.28 -22.07
C GLY A 74 -6.50 12.12 -20.57
N PHE A 75 -5.32 11.61 -20.21
CA PHE A 75 -5.00 11.19 -18.85
C PHE A 75 -5.14 12.30 -17.81
N GLY A 76 -4.95 13.56 -18.20
CA GLY A 76 -5.15 14.71 -17.31
C GLY A 76 -6.55 14.78 -16.72
N HIS A 77 -7.60 14.55 -17.53
CA HIS A 77 -8.98 14.57 -17.06
C HIS A 77 -9.29 13.38 -16.16
N TYR A 78 -8.81 12.18 -16.53
CA TYR A 78 -9.00 10.98 -15.71
C TYR A 78 -8.28 11.07 -14.37
N LEU A 79 -7.04 11.58 -14.36
CA LEU A 79 -6.30 11.77 -13.12
C LEU A 79 -7.01 12.75 -12.20
N LEU A 80 -7.49 13.88 -12.73
CA LEU A 80 -8.23 14.87 -11.95
C LEU A 80 -9.51 14.27 -11.36
N ASN A 81 -10.28 13.54 -12.16
CA ASN A 81 -11.47 12.85 -11.68
C ASN A 81 -11.12 11.88 -10.55
N SER A 82 -10.14 10.99 -10.73
CA SER A 82 -9.73 10.05 -9.69
C SER A 82 -9.32 10.75 -8.40
N VAL A 83 -8.51 11.82 -8.49
CA VAL A 83 -8.12 12.59 -7.30
C VAL A 83 -9.34 13.19 -6.60
N LEU A 84 -10.26 13.80 -7.34
CA LEU A 84 -11.47 14.39 -6.77
C LEU A 84 -12.36 13.35 -6.10
N TYR A 85 -12.64 12.23 -6.77
CA TYR A 85 -13.47 11.15 -6.22
C TYR A 85 -12.81 10.50 -5.00
N THR A 86 -11.51 10.22 -5.04
CA THR A 86 -10.79 9.63 -3.91
C THR A 86 -10.70 10.60 -2.75
N ALA A 87 -10.38 11.88 -2.97
CA ALA A 87 -10.29 12.88 -1.91
C ALA A 87 -11.66 13.12 -1.25
N ALA A 88 -12.72 13.24 -2.04
CA ALA A 88 -14.07 13.40 -1.51
C ALA A 88 -14.51 12.16 -0.73
N GLY A 89 -14.36 10.96 -1.31
CA GLY A 89 -14.78 9.71 -0.67
C GLY A 89 -13.98 9.40 0.59
N ALA A 90 -12.65 9.46 0.53
CA ALA A 90 -11.79 9.23 1.69
C ALA A 90 -11.99 10.32 2.75
N GLY A 91 -12.08 11.59 2.34
CA GLY A 91 -12.31 12.71 3.26
C GLY A 91 -13.64 12.58 4.01
N MET A 92 -14.73 12.30 3.31
CA MET A 92 -16.04 12.06 3.93
C MET A 92 -16.00 10.82 4.82
N GLY A 93 -15.42 9.71 4.35
CA GLY A 93 -15.30 8.48 5.12
C GLY A 93 -14.50 8.67 6.41
N THR A 94 -13.36 9.35 6.34
CA THR A 94 -12.54 9.69 7.51
C THR A 94 -13.26 10.64 8.46
N LEU A 95 -13.97 11.65 7.95
CA LEU A 95 -14.75 12.56 8.79
C LEU A 95 -15.86 11.81 9.54
N LEU A 96 -16.62 10.97 8.85
CA LEU A 96 -17.66 10.14 9.47
C LEU A 96 -17.08 9.16 10.48
N ALA A 97 -15.97 8.50 10.14
CA ALA A 97 -15.28 7.60 11.05
C ALA A 97 -14.79 8.35 12.31
N PHE A 98 -14.35 9.59 12.18
CA PHE A 98 -13.95 10.42 13.32
C PHE A 98 -15.15 10.80 14.20
N LEU A 99 -16.25 11.26 13.59
CA LEU A 99 -17.48 11.65 14.28
C LEU A 99 -18.14 10.48 15.02
N LEU A 100 -18.12 9.28 14.43
CA LEU A 100 -18.67 8.07 15.05
C LEU A 100 -17.68 7.41 16.03
N GLY A 101 -16.39 7.46 15.72
CA GLY A 101 -15.34 6.88 16.55
C GLY A 101 -15.18 7.60 17.89
N PHE A 102 -15.35 8.92 17.95
CA PHE A 102 -15.20 9.68 19.19
C PHE A 102 -16.22 9.28 20.28
N PRO A 103 -17.54 9.20 20.01
CA PRO A 103 -18.51 8.70 20.99
C PRO A 103 -18.30 7.25 21.42
N VAL A 104 -17.88 6.39 20.49
CA VAL A 104 -17.56 4.98 20.79
C VAL A 104 -16.35 4.90 21.72
N ALA A 105 -15.28 5.62 21.43
CA ALA A 105 -14.05 5.63 22.25
C ALA A 105 -14.27 6.23 23.65
N ARG A 106 -15.24 7.15 23.79
CA ARG A 106 -15.61 7.77 25.08
C ARG A 106 -16.73 7.04 25.82
N GLY A 107 -17.26 5.95 25.28
CA GLY A 107 -18.29 5.14 25.92
C GLY A 107 -19.66 5.84 26.05
N TYR A 108 -19.95 6.83 25.20
CA TYR A 108 -21.26 7.50 25.21
C TYR A 108 -22.38 6.57 24.71
N LEU A 109 -22.05 5.57 23.89
CA LEU A 109 -22.98 4.57 23.38
C LEU A 109 -23.10 3.35 24.33
N LYS A 110 -23.52 3.60 25.58
CA LYS A 110 -23.70 2.56 26.61
C LYS A 110 -24.68 1.45 26.23
N TRP A 111 -25.65 1.73 25.35
CA TRP A 111 -26.69 0.77 24.98
C TRP A 111 -26.26 -0.20 23.85
N LEU A 112 -25.22 0.15 23.08
CA LEU A 112 -24.79 -0.61 21.91
C LEU A 112 -23.65 -1.61 22.21
N ILE A 113 -22.85 -1.33 23.25
CA ILE A 113 -21.76 -2.19 23.72
C ILE A 113 -21.99 -2.40 25.22
N PRO A 114 -22.58 -3.53 25.64
CA PRO A 114 -22.68 -3.88 27.05
C PRO A 114 -21.26 -4.13 27.59
N ILE A 115 -20.66 -3.09 28.16
CA ILE A 115 -19.33 -3.11 28.78
C ILE A 115 -19.32 -3.82 30.15
N GLU A 116 -20.49 -4.30 30.60
CA GLU A 116 -20.70 -5.07 31.84
C GLU A 116 -19.79 -6.32 31.94
N GLY A 117 -19.27 -6.83 30.82
CA GLY A 117 -18.38 -8.00 30.80
C GLY A 117 -16.88 -7.71 30.59
N VAL A 118 -16.47 -6.47 30.33
CA VAL A 118 -15.06 -6.13 29.99
C VAL A 118 -14.33 -5.44 31.14
N VAL A 119 -15.05 -4.85 32.09
CA VAL A 119 -14.47 -4.31 33.33
C VAL A 119 -15.07 -5.06 34.51
N GLY A 120 -14.64 -6.31 34.68
CA GLY A 120 -14.75 -7.00 35.97
C GLY A 120 -13.76 -6.35 36.94
N VAL A 121 -14.21 -5.27 37.60
CA VAL A 121 -13.75 -4.84 38.91
C VAL A 121 -14.95 -4.93 39.84
#